data_AF-M0CJL1-F1
#
_entry.id   AF-M0CJL1-F1
#
_cell.length_a   1.000
_cell.length_b   1.000
_cell.length_c   1.000
_cell.angle_alpha   90.00
_cell.angle_beta   90.00
_cell.angle_gamma   90.00
#
_symmetry.space_group_name_H-M   'P 1'
#
loop_
_entity.id
_entity.type
_entity.pdbx_description
1 polymer ?
#
loop_
_entity_poly.entity_id
_entity_poly.type
_entity_poly.pdbx_seq_one_letter_code
_entity_poly.pdbx_strand_id
1 'polypeptide(L)'
;MPSTNQAGGRDLPELPGIEKDIGHNPARFLDWDLVGHADRKGLLKSRIRGIDKIAVCRAYWAAEHHPEVGPTDGPREGVLRLLDQREEFLRERGERPERLMFGPRRPPEYYATESDDDGDERPRTAAAKLSRMRSERVATDGGEVDGE
;
A
#
# COMPACT_ATOMS: atom_id res chain seq x y z
N MET A 1 -17.16 20.07 6.79
CA MET A 1 -17.22 19.45 5.45
C MET A 1 -16.93 17.96 5.59
N PRO A 2 -17.84 17.06 5.18
CA PRO A 2 -17.52 15.63 5.12
C PRO A 2 -16.68 15.35 3.87
N SER A 3 -15.53 14.71 4.06
CA SER A 3 -14.61 14.35 2.98
C SER A 3 -15.15 13.13 2.22
N THR A 4 -15.66 13.33 1.02
CA THR A 4 -16.10 12.25 0.12
C THR A 4 -14.88 11.59 -0.55
N ASN A 5 -14.12 10.82 0.22
CA ASN A 5 -13.25 9.77 -0.33
C ASN A 5 -14.02 8.44 -0.30
N GLN A 6 -15.20 8.40 -0.93
CA GLN A 6 -15.84 7.12 -1.23
C GLN A 6 -15.21 6.60 -2.51
N ALA A 7 -14.22 5.71 -2.34
CA ALA A 7 -13.84 4.79 -3.40
C ALA A 7 -15.12 4.04 -3.79
N GLY A 8 -15.63 4.29 -5.00
CA GLY A 8 -16.69 3.48 -5.61
C GLY A 8 -16.16 2.07 -5.80
N GLY A 9 -16.25 1.25 -4.76
CA GLY A 9 -15.91 -0.17 -4.79
C GLY A 9 -17.12 -0.94 -5.25
N ARG A 10 -16.89 -1.91 -6.13
CA ARG A 10 -17.91 -2.91 -6.45
C ARG A 10 -18.27 -3.67 -5.17
N ASP A 11 -19.54 -4.07 -5.02
CA ASP A 11 -19.91 -5.02 -3.97
C ASP A 11 -19.22 -6.36 -4.29
N LEU A 12 -18.23 -6.70 -3.47
CA LEU A 12 -17.40 -7.88 -3.60
C LEU A 12 -17.67 -8.84 -2.44
N PRO A 13 -17.54 -10.16 -2.66
CA PRO A 13 -17.79 -11.16 -1.63
C PRO A 13 -16.90 -10.94 -0.41
N GLU A 14 -17.48 -11.18 0.76
CA GLU A 14 -16.71 -11.40 1.97
C GLU A 14 -16.11 -12.81 1.91
N LEU A 15 -14.79 -12.92 2.10
CA LEU A 15 -14.06 -14.18 2.02
C LEU A 15 -13.41 -14.48 3.38
N PRO A 16 -14.21 -14.75 4.45
CA PRO A 16 -13.72 -14.73 5.82
C PRO A 16 -12.67 -15.80 6.12
N GLY A 17 -12.72 -16.96 5.46
CA GLY A 17 -11.68 -17.99 5.58
C GLY A 17 -10.33 -17.51 5.06
N ILE A 18 -10.32 -16.92 3.87
CA ILE A 18 -9.10 -16.40 3.26
C ILE A 18 -8.59 -15.18 4.03
N GLU A 19 -9.48 -14.29 4.46
CA GLU A 19 -9.13 -13.11 5.25
C GLU A 19 -8.50 -13.47 6.59
N LYS A 20 -8.98 -14.54 7.25
CA LYS A 20 -8.34 -15.06 8.46
C LYS A 20 -6.91 -15.56 8.19
N ASP A 21 -6.68 -16.17 7.04
CA ASP A 21 -5.40 -16.79 6.70
C ASP A 21 -4.33 -15.78 6.27
N ILE A 22 -4.72 -14.71 5.55
CA ILE A 22 -3.77 -13.72 5.01
C ILE A 22 -3.87 -12.32 5.64
N GLY A 23 -4.88 -12.08 6.49
CA GLY A 23 -5.08 -10.83 7.24
C GLY A 23 -5.86 -9.73 6.50
N HIS A 24 -6.30 -9.97 5.26
CA HIS A 24 -7.11 -9.03 4.48
C HIS A 24 -7.94 -9.78 3.42
N ASN A 25 -9.06 -9.19 2.99
CA ASN A 25 -9.87 -9.73 1.89
C ASN A 25 -9.18 -9.50 0.51
N PRO A 26 -8.79 -10.56 -0.21
CA PRO A 26 -8.08 -10.44 -1.49
C PRO A 26 -8.93 -9.83 -2.62
N ALA A 27 -10.24 -10.12 -2.64
CA ALA A 27 -11.15 -9.60 -3.67
C ALA A 27 -11.15 -8.07 -3.66
N ARG A 28 -11.17 -7.46 -2.46
CA ARG A 28 -11.12 -6.00 -2.28
C ARG A 28 -9.74 -5.42 -2.54
N PHE A 29 -8.69 -6.17 -2.23
CA PHE A 29 -7.32 -5.69 -2.34
C PHE A 29 -6.86 -5.50 -3.80
N LEU A 30 -7.39 -6.31 -4.73
CA LEU A 30 -7.18 -6.15 -6.17
C LEU A 30 -8.39 -5.54 -6.89
N ASP A 31 -9.34 -4.94 -6.18
CA ASP A 31 -10.50 -4.28 -6.79
C ASP A 31 -10.15 -2.92 -7.42
N TRP A 32 -9.55 -2.97 -8.59
CA TRP A 32 -9.21 -1.79 -9.38
C TRP A 32 -9.79 -2.04 -10.76
N ASP A 33 -10.64 -1.14 -11.25
CA ASP A 33 -11.07 -1.18 -12.64
C ASP A 33 -9.82 -1.09 -13.54
N LEU A 34 -9.45 -2.25 -14.11
CA LEU A 34 -8.31 -2.39 -15.00
C LEU A 34 -8.59 -1.73 -16.36
N VAL A 35 -9.86 -1.45 -16.66
CA VAL A 35 -10.29 -0.88 -17.93
C VAL A 35 -10.38 0.64 -17.78
N GLY A 36 -9.29 1.34 -18.11
CA GLY A 36 -9.32 2.81 -18.31
C GLY A 36 -8.32 3.63 -17.51
N HIS A 37 -7.61 3.04 -16.54
CA HIS A 37 -6.64 3.77 -15.71
C HIS A 37 -5.25 3.11 -15.72
N ALA A 38 -4.32 3.66 -16.51
CA ALA A 38 -2.95 3.13 -16.65
C ALA A 38 -2.19 3.08 -15.31
N ASP A 39 -2.33 4.11 -14.47
CA ASP A 39 -1.67 4.19 -13.15
C ASP A 39 -2.10 3.04 -12.22
N ARG A 40 -3.38 2.66 -12.31
CA ARG A 40 -3.98 1.57 -11.52
C ARG A 40 -3.41 0.21 -11.91
N LYS A 41 -3.14 -0.02 -13.19
CA LYS A 41 -2.47 -1.25 -13.67
C LYS A 41 -1.06 -1.39 -13.09
N GLY A 42 -0.31 -0.29 -12.99
CA GLY A 42 1.02 -0.27 -12.41
C GLY A 42 1.00 -0.67 -10.93
N LEU A 43 0.08 -0.11 -10.16
CA LEU A 43 -0.09 -0.42 -8.74
C LEU A 43 -0.49 -1.89 -8.51
N LEU A 44 -1.42 -2.42 -9.31
CA LEU A 44 -1.81 -3.82 -9.23
C LEU A 44 -0.63 -4.77 -9.52
N LYS A 45 0.13 -4.51 -10.59
CA LYS A 45 1.33 -5.29 -10.92
C LYS A 45 2.36 -5.24 -9.79
N SER A 46 2.63 -4.06 -9.24
CA SER A 46 3.55 -3.89 -8.10
C SER A 46 3.08 -4.64 -6.86
N ARG A 47 1.77 -4.65 -6.57
CA ARG A 47 1.19 -5.40 -5.46
C ARG A 47 1.40 -6.91 -5.62
N ILE A 48 1.07 -7.48 -6.79
CA ILE A 48 1.27 -8.90 -7.05
C ILE A 48 2.76 -9.27 -6.96
N ARG A 49 3.64 -8.43 -7.52
CA ARG A 49 5.10 -8.63 -7.42
C ARG A 49 5.61 -8.63 -5.97
N GLY A 50 4.94 -7.90 -5.08
CA GLY A 50 5.27 -7.81 -3.66
C GLY A 50 4.89 -9.04 -2.84
N ILE A 51 4.03 -9.94 -3.36
CA ILE A 51 3.64 -11.17 -2.66
C ILE A 51 4.85 -12.08 -2.53
N ASP A 52 5.18 -12.52 -1.33
CA ASP A 52 6.39 -13.27 -1.01
C ASP A 52 6.14 -14.70 -0.56
N LYS A 53 4.88 -15.12 -0.53
CA LYS A 53 4.41 -16.47 -0.19
C LYS A 53 3.50 -17.03 -1.30
N ILE A 54 3.73 -18.28 -1.69
CA ILE A 54 2.90 -19.08 -2.60
C ILE A 54 1.49 -19.24 -2.05
N ALA A 55 1.35 -19.50 -0.74
CA ALA A 55 0.04 -19.62 -0.10
C ALA A 55 -0.81 -18.35 -0.30
N VAL A 56 -0.18 -17.18 -0.24
CA VAL A 56 -0.84 -15.90 -0.51
C VAL A 56 -1.21 -15.79 -2.00
N CYS A 57 -0.32 -16.13 -2.95
CA CYS A 57 -0.68 -16.16 -4.37
C CYS A 57 -1.94 -17.02 -4.64
N ARG A 58 -2.00 -18.21 -4.05
CA ARG A 58 -3.14 -19.14 -4.20
C ARG A 58 -4.42 -18.60 -3.57
N ALA A 59 -4.33 -17.93 -2.43
CA ALA A 59 -5.46 -17.27 -1.80
C ALA A 59 -6.05 -16.18 -2.70
N TYR A 60 -5.20 -15.35 -3.32
CA TYR A 60 -5.64 -14.37 -4.31
C TYR A 60 -6.24 -15.02 -5.56
N TRP A 61 -5.61 -16.08 -6.06
CA TRP A 61 -6.11 -16.82 -7.21
C TRP A 61 -7.51 -17.41 -6.96
N ALA A 62 -7.72 -17.98 -5.78
CA ALA A 62 -9.02 -18.54 -5.36
C ALA A 62 -10.09 -17.44 -5.23
N ALA A 63 -9.73 -16.28 -4.71
CA ALA A 63 -10.63 -15.13 -4.62
C ALA A 63 -11.04 -14.61 -6.01
N GLU A 64 -10.11 -14.52 -6.96
CA GLU A 64 -10.40 -14.11 -8.34
C GLU A 64 -11.27 -15.12 -9.10
N HIS A 65 -11.22 -16.41 -8.72
CA HIS A 65 -12.11 -17.45 -9.26
C HIS A 65 -13.49 -17.48 -8.60
N HIS A 66 -13.75 -16.64 -7.59
CA HIS A 66 -15.05 -16.59 -6.95
C HIS A 66 -16.10 -16.01 -7.91
N PRO A 67 -17.26 -16.66 -8.09
CA PRO A 67 -18.26 -16.27 -9.10
C PRO A 67 -18.77 -14.84 -8.93
N GLU A 68 -18.81 -14.33 -7.70
CA GLU A 68 -19.25 -12.96 -7.40
C GLU A 68 -18.21 -11.88 -7.73
N VAL A 69 -16.93 -12.24 -7.89
CA VAL A 69 -15.85 -11.30 -8.28
C VAL A 69 -15.85 -11.06 -9.79
N GLY A 70 -16.14 -12.08 -10.58
CA GLY A 70 -16.30 -11.96 -12.03
C GLY A 70 -15.89 -13.22 -12.78
N PRO A 71 -16.12 -13.25 -14.10
CA PRO A 71 -15.72 -14.36 -14.95
C PRO A 71 -14.20 -14.44 -15.09
N THR A 72 -13.66 -15.66 -15.07
CA THR A 72 -12.24 -15.98 -15.17
C THR A 72 -11.63 -15.55 -16.52
N ASP A 73 -12.40 -15.65 -17.61
CA ASP A 73 -12.05 -15.26 -18.98
C ASP A 73 -12.42 -13.79 -19.30
N GLY A 74 -12.64 -12.98 -18.26
CA GLY A 74 -13.03 -11.59 -18.36
C GLY A 74 -11.86 -10.58 -18.34
N PRO A 75 -12.13 -9.29 -18.09
CA PRO A 75 -11.11 -8.24 -18.02
C PRO A 75 -10.04 -8.46 -16.92
N ARG A 76 -10.26 -9.44 -16.04
CA ARG A 76 -9.38 -9.83 -14.93
C ARG A 76 -8.51 -11.05 -15.23
N GLU A 77 -8.60 -11.64 -16.43
CA GLU A 77 -7.72 -12.76 -16.85
C GLU A 77 -6.22 -12.41 -16.70
N GLY A 78 -5.87 -11.14 -16.97
CA GLY A 78 -4.51 -10.65 -16.78
C GLY A 78 -4.03 -10.68 -15.32
N VAL A 79 -4.93 -10.57 -14.34
CA VAL A 79 -4.61 -10.70 -12.91
C VAL A 79 -4.22 -12.14 -12.58
N LEU A 80 -5.03 -13.09 -13.04
CA LEU A 80 -4.78 -14.52 -12.85
C LEU A 80 -3.42 -14.92 -13.43
N ARG A 81 -3.14 -14.48 -14.66
CA ARG A 81 -1.86 -14.72 -15.31
C ARG A 81 -0.67 -14.14 -14.54
N LEU A 82 -0.82 -12.96 -13.95
CA LEU A 82 0.22 -12.34 -13.11
C LEU A 82 0.42 -13.10 -11.80
N LEU A 83 -0.65 -13.64 -11.20
CA LEU A 83 -0.58 -14.47 -10.00
C LEU A 83 0.14 -15.80 -10.31
N ASP A 84 -0.17 -16.44 -11.44
CA ASP A 84 0.48 -17.67 -11.88
C ASP A 84 1.98 -17.46 -12.11
N GLN A 85 2.35 -16.41 -12.85
CA GLN A 85 3.76 -16.03 -13.07
C GLN A 85 4.48 -15.75 -11.76
N ARG A 86 3.79 -15.14 -10.78
CA ARG A 86 4.37 -14.86 -9.47
C ARG A 86 4.57 -16.13 -8.66
N GLU A 87 3.60 -17.04 -8.67
CA GLU A 87 3.74 -18.34 -8.00
C GLU A 87 4.89 -19.15 -8.60
N GLU A 88 5.02 -19.20 -9.92
CA GLU A 88 6.13 -19.88 -10.60
C GLU A 88 7.49 -19.29 -10.17
N PHE A 89 7.62 -17.96 -10.19
CA PHE A 89 8.82 -17.30 -9.68
C PHE A 89 9.15 -17.70 -8.24
N LEU A 90 8.17 -17.77 -7.35
CA LEU A 90 8.39 -18.16 -5.95
C LEU A 90 8.75 -19.65 -5.79
N ARG A 91 8.23 -20.53 -6.66
CA ARG A 91 8.66 -21.95 -6.70
C ARG A 91 10.12 -22.08 -7.12
N GLU A 92 10.57 -21.28 -8.09
CA GLU A 92 11.95 -21.30 -8.59
C GLU A 92 12.94 -20.64 -7.63
N ARG A 93 12.60 -19.47 -7.08
CA ARG A 93 13.51 -18.66 -6.24
C ARG A 93 13.37 -18.91 -4.75
N GLY A 94 12.31 -19.59 -4.33
CA GLY A 94 11.92 -19.74 -2.93
C GLY A 94 11.10 -18.57 -2.40
N GLU A 95 10.36 -18.84 -1.33
CA GLU A 95 9.59 -17.86 -0.58
C GLU A 95 10.49 -17.04 0.36
N ARG A 96 10.00 -15.87 0.79
CA ARG A 96 10.67 -15.13 1.86
C ARG A 96 10.55 -15.92 3.17
N PRO A 97 11.64 -16.10 3.94
CA PRO A 97 11.56 -16.77 5.25
C PRO A 97 10.73 -15.91 6.23
N GLU A 98 10.04 -16.55 7.17
CA GLU A 98 9.27 -15.87 8.23
C GLU A 98 10.12 -14.88 9.04
N ARG A 99 11.37 -15.27 9.27
CA ARG A 99 12.37 -14.42 9.91
C ARG A 99 13.52 -14.23 8.94
N LEU A 100 13.84 -12.98 8.65
CA LEU A 100 15.07 -12.66 7.94
C LEU A 100 16.25 -13.17 8.77
N MET A 101 17.16 -13.93 8.13
CA MET A 101 18.35 -14.49 8.79
C MET A 101 19.22 -13.39 9.42
N PHE A 102 19.20 -12.21 8.82
CA PHE A 102 19.85 -11.01 9.31
C PHE A 102 18.76 -10.06 9.80
N GLY A 103 18.97 -9.47 10.99
CA GLY A 103 18.11 -8.42 11.52
C GLY A 103 18.08 -7.18 10.61
N PRO A 104 17.54 -6.04 11.08
CA PRO A 104 17.61 -4.80 10.33
C PRO A 104 19.04 -4.58 9.84
N ARG A 105 19.24 -4.47 8.52
CA ARG A 105 20.56 -4.16 7.99
C ARG A 105 20.94 -2.79 8.53
N ARG A 106 22.01 -2.73 9.33
CA ARG A 106 22.66 -1.46 9.62
C ARG A 106 23.06 -0.85 8.28
N PRO A 107 22.79 0.44 8.04
CA PRO A 107 23.38 1.13 6.89
C PRO A 107 24.90 0.87 6.86
N PRO A 108 25.52 0.71 5.68
CA PRO A 108 26.97 0.58 5.55
C PRO A 108 27.71 1.67 6.34
N GLU A 109 28.92 1.40 6.82
CA GLU A 109 29.72 2.35 7.62
C GLU A 109 29.99 3.68 6.90
N TYR A 110 29.97 3.71 5.57
CA TYR A 110 30.02 4.94 4.79
C TYR A 110 28.84 5.90 5.07
N TYR A 111 27.67 5.37 5.44
CA TYR A 111 26.54 6.15 5.94
C TYR A 111 26.57 6.36 7.46
N ALA A 112 27.56 5.79 8.15
CA ALA A 112 27.83 6.00 9.57
C ALA A 112 28.81 7.16 9.81
N THR A 113 28.96 8.08 8.85
CA THR A 113 29.69 9.32 9.07
C THR A 113 29.01 10.13 10.16
N GLU A 114 29.83 10.44 11.15
CA GLU A 114 29.57 11.15 12.39
C GLU A 114 28.91 12.52 12.19
N SER A 115 28.14 12.91 13.20
CA SER A 115 27.43 14.17 13.39
C SER A 115 26.03 14.19 12.76
N ASP A 116 25.02 14.01 13.62
CA ASP A 116 23.98 15.03 13.70
C ASP A 116 24.71 16.39 13.86
N ASP A 117 25.19 16.96 12.76
CA ASP A 117 25.55 18.37 12.74
C ASP A 117 24.21 19.10 12.87
N ASP A 118 23.87 19.40 14.12
CA ASP A 118 22.76 20.24 14.55
C ASP A 118 22.99 21.71 14.13
N GLY A 119 23.43 21.93 12.89
CA GLY A 119 23.55 23.24 12.26
C GLY A 119 22.26 23.71 11.57
N ASP A 120 21.19 22.91 11.61
CA ASP A 120 19.89 23.29 11.06
C ASP A 120 18.83 23.25 12.17
N GLU A 121 18.48 24.42 12.72
CA GLU A 121 17.39 24.68 13.68
C GLU A 121 15.98 24.30 13.14
N ARG A 122 15.90 23.44 12.12
CA ARG A 122 14.64 22.93 11.60
C ARG A 122 14.16 21.74 12.44
N PRO A 123 12.94 21.80 12.98
CA PRO A 123 12.44 20.73 13.83
C PRO A 123 12.33 19.40 13.05
N ARG A 124 13.12 18.40 13.46
CA ARG A 124 13.29 17.11 12.76
C ARG A 124 12.15 16.10 12.98
N THR A 125 11.14 16.42 13.78
CA THR A 125 10.00 15.52 13.99
C THR A 125 8.81 15.91 13.13
N ALA A 126 8.10 14.90 12.59
CA ALA A 126 6.86 15.12 11.88
C ALA A 126 5.84 15.90 12.73
N ALA A 127 5.84 15.67 14.04
CA ALA A 127 5.00 16.37 15.01
C ALA A 127 5.36 17.87 15.10
N ALA A 128 6.65 18.21 15.18
CA ALA A 128 7.08 19.60 15.25
C ALA A 128 6.96 20.31 13.89
N LYS A 129 7.13 19.61 12.77
CA LYS A 129 6.78 20.12 11.43
C LYS A 129 5.28 20.42 11.31
N LEU A 130 4.41 19.54 11.82
CA LEU A 130 2.96 19.74 11.87
C LEU A 130 2.57 20.90 12.80
N SER A 131 3.22 21.02 13.96
CA SER A 131 2.99 22.11 14.91
C SER A 131 3.38 23.46 14.31
N ARG A 132 4.54 23.53 13.64
CA ARG A 132 4.98 24.72 12.89
C ARG A 132 4.04 25.07 11.75
N MET A 133 3.62 24.09 10.95
CA MET A 133 2.66 24.32 9.87
C MET A 133 1.30 24.78 10.39
N ARG A 134 0.91 24.37 11.61
CA ARG A 134 -0.29 24.88 12.27
C ARG A 134 -0.10 26.30 12.80
N SER A 135 1.03 26.63 13.41
CA SER A 135 1.29 27.98 13.92
C SER A 135 1.50 29.01 12.79
N GLU A 136 2.17 28.65 11.70
CA GLU A 136 2.34 29.53 10.52
C GLU A 136 1.02 29.81 9.81
N ARG A 137 0.06 28.86 9.83
CA ARG A 137 -1.30 29.08 9.28
C ARG A 137 -2.20 29.91 10.20
N VAL A 138 -1.83 30.11 11.47
CA VAL A 138 -2.59 30.92 12.44
C VAL A 138 -2.16 32.39 12.41
N ALA A 139 -1.02 32.73 11.79
CA ALA A 139 -0.48 34.09 11.76
C ALA A 139 -1.10 35.01 10.68
N THR A 140 -2.13 34.57 9.94
CA THR A 140 -2.79 35.38 8.90
C THR A 140 -4.31 35.37 9.07
N ASP A 141 -4.82 35.88 10.20
CA ASP A 141 -6.16 36.46 10.35
C ASP A 141 -6.34 36.84 11.82
N GLY A 142 -6.48 38.14 12.13
CA GLY A 142 -6.74 38.56 13.50
C GLY A 142 -6.65 40.06 13.78
N GLY A 143 -7.45 40.85 13.08
CA GLY A 143 -8.15 42.01 13.65
C GLY A 143 -7.38 43.32 13.90
N GLU A 144 -7.66 44.33 13.08
CA GLU A 144 -7.84 45.71 13.56
C GLU A 144 -9.26 46.17 13.22
N VAL A 145 -10.10 46.17 14.24
CA VAL A 145 -11.33 46.96 14.35
C VAL A 145 -11.15 47.82 15.58
N ASP A 146 -11.02 49.14 15.39
CA ASP A 146 -11.90 50.17 15.99
C ASP A 146 -11.21 51.53 16.12
N GLY A 147 -11.90 52.56 15.59
CA GLY A 147 -12.18 53.79 16.34
C GLY A 147 -11.26 55.00 16.18
N GLU A 148 -11.59 55.89 15.24
CA GLU A 148 -12.10 57.25 15.54
C GLU A 148 -12.79 57.87 14.31
#